data_AF-A0A1E4RFX3-F1
#
_entry.id   AF-A0A1E4RFX3-F1
#
_cell.length_a   1.000
_cell.length_b   1.000
_cell.length_c   1.000
_cell.angle_alpha   90.00
_cell.angle_beta   90.00
_cell.angle_gamma   90.00
#
_symmetry.space_group_name_H-M   'P 1'
#
loop_
_entity.id
_entity.type
_entity.pdbx_description
1 polymer ?
#
loop_
_entity_poly.entity_id
_entity_poly.type
_entity_poly.pdbx_seq_one_letter_code
_entity_poly.pdbx_strand_id
1 'polypeptide(L)'
;MPTATSKIVGALACQTNSFLKTLQTTVVSCKDHTPQLSSKDKQNKNKKKTDEVKTSSIPEFEIELEDTNLFPEGGGQPYDTGSIYLPDKHEIKVLRVIRNQLTALHIANEPIEPGTLVKLEVDWERRIDFMQQHTGQHLLSSVFDTHGLDTLSWSMGDMINYIELPKKVDEEVVEKVNAKVNDLILQNIQISVTTPDNHGGELDLSRIPDDYDTSKGIVRVVKIGDIDANPCCGTHLSSTGQIQAISLLHQQNVRGGNSRLFFLCGSRVYKYLNKQHSILKEIQGTYLSCQLDEVVDKVGLLNLNYKQSTSRESNLLKELANIEANKIFEDFKKGSKDIAYVYRFDNNPEYLLVFQKEFTTLMNSNKESGVNLTDKFTLVLLNGDYKSGLGGMIKVLGPKAESLQPEIKNRITNLKGGGKGTSFQGKIPKYEKGELESLLAFLQELN
;
A
#
# COMPACT_ATOMS: atom_id res chain seq x y z
N MET A 1 -2.21 7.37 -55.56
CA MET A 1 -1.23 6.56 -54.79
C MET A 1 -2.01 5.45 -54.12
N PRO A 2 -1.49 4.21 -54.06
CA PRO A 2 -2.16 3.16 -53.28
C PRO A 2 -2.34 3.66 -51.85
N THR A 3 -3.57 3.62 -51.33
CA THR A 3 -3.85 3.96 -49.94
C THR A 3 -3.12 2.94 -49.06
N ALA A 4 -2.11 3.39 -48.32
CA ALA A 4 -1.38 2.53 -47.38
C ALA A 4 -2.39 1.89 -46.40
N THR A 5 -2.36 0.57 -46.28
CA THR A 5 -3.23 -0.19 -45.38
C THR A 5 -2.41 -0.63 -44.17
N SER A 6 -2.93 -0.38 -42.97
CA SER A 6 -2.29 -0.73 -41.71
C SER A 6 -2.13 -2.23 -41.54
N LYS A 7 -0.98 -2.68 -41.05
CA LYS A 7 -0.79 -4.05 -40.58
C LYS A 7 -1.66 -4.33 -39.37
N ILE A 8 -2.07 -5.59 -39.27
CA ILE A 8 -2.93 -6.06 -38.20
C ILE A 8 -2.17 -6.55 -36.97
N VAL A 9 -2.79 -6.48 -35.81
CA VAL A 9 -2.33 -7.08 -34.56
C VAL A 9 -2.16 -8.58 -34.74
N GLY A 10 -0.97 -9.06 -34.41
CA GLY A 10 -0.45 -10.40 -34.71
C GLY A 10 0.64 -10.38 -35.79
N ALA A 11 0.68 -9.33 -36.63
CA ALA A 11 1.66 -9.15 -37.71
C ALA A 11 2.48 -7.85 -37.60
N LEU A 12 2.30 -7.07 -36.54
CA LEU A 12 3.02 -5.80 -36.34
C LEU A 12 4.53 -6.03 -36.25
N ALA A 13 5.32 -5.02 -36.64
CA ALA A 13 6.78 -5.09 -36.55
C ALA A 13 7.28 -5.41 -35.13
N CYS A 14 6.64 -4.87 -34.09
CA CYS A 14 6.99 -5.19 -32.69
C CYS A 14 6.72 -6.64 -32.29
N GLN A 15 5.78 -7.30 -32.96
CA GLN A 15 5.39 -8.69 -32.69
C GLN A 15 6.17 -9.69 -33.53
N THR A 16 6.62 -9.30 -34.72
CA THR A 16 7.51 -10.10 -35.57
C THR A 16 8.96 -10.01 -35.11
N ASN A 17 9.41 -8.83 -34.70
CA ASN A 17 10.73 -8.61 -34.11
C ASN A 17 10.63 -7.70 -32.88
N SER A 18 10.55 -8.30 -31.70
CA SER A 18 10.43 -7.57 -30.43
C SER A 18 11.67 -6.74 -30.06
N PHE A 19 12.80 -6.96 -30.74
CA PHE A 19 14.05 -6.20 -30.56
C PHE A 19 14.19 -5.03 -31.53
N LEU A 20 13.20 -4.79 -32.40
CA LEU A 20 13.23 -3.67 -33.34
C LEU A 20 13.07 -2.33 -32.62
N LYS A 21 14.18 -1.61 -32.43
CA LYS A 21 14.20 -0.34 -31.69
C LYS A 21 13.68 0.85 -32.49
N THR A 22 13.88 0.82 -33.80
CA THR A 22 13.44 1.88 -34.71
C THR A 22 12.78 1.31 -35.95
N LEU A 23 11.77 2.02 -36.47
CA LEU A 23 11.06 1.63 -37.69
C LEU A 23 10.74 2.87 -38.52
N GLN A 24 10.96 2.81 -39.84
CA GLN A 24 10.39 3.80 -40.76
C GLN A 24 9.01 3.31 -41.23
N THR A 25 8.01 4.18 -41.17
CA THR A 25 6.60 3.83 -41.46
C THR A 25 5.85 5.06 -41.96
N THR A 26 4.69 4.84 -42.61
CA THR A 26 3.86 5.92 -43.16
C THR A 26 2.65 6.17 -42.28
N VAL A 27 2.28 7.44 -42.09
CA VAL A 27 1.02 7.80 -41.43
C VAL A 27 -0.16 7.48 -42.35
N VAL A 28 -1.08 6.64 -41.89
CA VAL A 28 -2.30 6.25 -42.61
C VAL A 28 -3.43 7.21 -42.32
N SER A 29 -3.66 7.54 -41.05
CA SER A 29 -4.69 8.50 -40.63
C SER A 29 -4.30 9.22 -39.34
N CYS A 30 -4.81 10.44 -39.16
CA CYS A 30 -4.66 11.24 -37.95
C CYS A 30 -6.00 11.92 -37.64
N LYS A 31 -6.51 11.76 -36.41
CA LYS A 31 -7.82 12.28 -35.98
C LYS A 31 -7.72 12.85 -34.57
N ASP A 32 -8.62 13.77 -34.20
CA ASP A 32 -8.71 14.24 -32.81
C ASP A 32 -9.10 13.09 -31.89
N HIS A 33 -8.32 12.87 -30.83
CA HIS A 33 -8.65 11.91 -29.78
C HIS A 33 -9.64 12.52 -28.82
N THR A 34 -10.85 11.95 -28.74
CA THR A 34 -11.80 12.26 -27.69
C THR A 34 -11.70 11.17 -26.61
N PRO A 35 -11.23 11.48 -25.38
CA PRO A 35 -11.10 10.48 -24.33
C PRO A 35 -12.44 9.78 -24.07
N GLN A 36 -12.50 8.46 -24.26
CA GLN A 36 -13.67 7.70 -23.87
C GLN A 36 -13.70 7.54 -22.35
N LEU A 37 -14.79 8.01 -21.72
CA LEU A 37 -15.03 7.85 -20.28
C LEU A 37 -15.06 6.37 -19.88
N SER A 38 -14.26 5.97 -18.89
CA SER A 38 -14.23 4.59 -18.40
C SER A 38 -15.54 4.20 -17.70
N SER A 39 -15.80 2.89 -17.56
CA SER A 39 -16.97 2.37 -16.83
C SER A 39 -16.98 2.77 -15.34
N LYS A 40 -15.81 3.04 -14.74
CA LYS A 40 -15.70 3.59 -13.37
C LYS A 40 -16.10 5.07 -13.32
N ASP A 41 -15.77 5.85 -14.35
CA ASP A 41 -16.18 7.26 -14.47
C ASP A 41 -17.68 7.40 -14.72
N LYS A 42 -18.28 6.45 -15.44
CA LYS A 42 -19.74 6.36 -15.63
C LYS A 42 -20.48 6.02 -14.33
N GLN A 43 -19.92 5.18 -13.46
CA GLN A 43 -20.51 4.86 -12.14
C GLN A 43 -20.43 6.04 -11.15
N ASN A 44 -19.36 6.85 -11.18
CA ASN A 44 -19.23 8.01 -10.30
C ASN A 44 -20.11 9.20 -10.69
N LYS A 45 -20.52 9.32 -11.97
CA LYS A 45 -21.44 10.39 -12.42
C LYS A 45 -22.82 10.36 -11.75
N ASN A 46 -23.27 9.20 -11.24
CA ASN A 46 -24.55 9.10 -10.54
C ASN A 46 -24.50 9.51 -9.06
N LYS A 47 -23.34 9.88 -8.49
CA LYS A 47 -23.23 10.18 -7.05
C LYS A 47 -22.65 11.53 -6.63
N LYS A 48 -22.17 12.37 -7.56
CA LYS A 48 -21.81 13.77 -7.26
C LYS A 48 -22.10 14.69 -8.45
N LYS A 49 -23.18 15.47 -8.35
CA LYS A 49 -23.23 16.81 -8.96
C LYS A 49 -22.24 17.68 -8.17
N THR A 50 -21.45 18.49 -8.87
CA THR A 50 -20.33 19.33 -8.40
C THR A 50 -19.06 18.54 -8.08
N ASP A 51 -18.28 18.24 -9.13
CA ASP A 51 -16.86 18.59 -9.22
C ASP A 51 -16.45 18.36 -10.68
N GLU A 52 -16.07 19.43 -11.38
CA GLU A 52 -15.53 19.36 -12.73
C GLU A 52 -14.29 18.46 -12.72
N VAL A 53 -14.39 17.33 -13.41
CA VAL A 53 -13.22 16.52 -13.76
C VAL A 53 -12.34 17.40 -14.65
N LYS A 54 -11.24 17.90 -14.10
CA LYS A 54 -10.17 18.55 -14.88
C LYS A 54 -9.57 17.51 -15.83
N THR A 55 -10.18 17.36 -17.01
CA THR A 55 -9.52 16.78 -18.18
C THR A 55 -8.37 17.71 -18.58
N SER A 56 -7.19 17.14 -18.76
CA SER A 56 -6.00 17.83 -19.23
C SER A 56 -6.30 18.70 -20.45
N SER A 57 -5.88 19.96 -20.41
CA SER A 57 -6.14 20.99 -21.41
C SER A 57 -5.23 20.89 -22.65
N ILE A 58 -4.72 19.70 -22.96
CA ILE A 58 -3.80 19.46 -24.08
C ILE A 58 -4.57 18.65 -25.13
N PRO A 59 -4.66 19.09 -26.39
CA PRO A 59 -5.28 18.31 -27.45
C PRO A 59 -4.49 17.00 -27.65
N GLU A 60 -5.21 15.89 -27.79
CA GLU A 60 -4.66 14.58 -28.10
C GLU A 60 -5.14 14.15 -29.49
N PHE A 61 -4.31 13.38 -30.21
CA PHE A 61 -4.59 12.89 -31.56
C PHE A 61 -4.38 11.39 -31.65
N GLU A 62 -5.26 10.68 -32.38
CA GLU A 62 -5.14 9.27 -32.73
C GLU A 62 -4.44 9.13 -34.08
N ILE A 63 -3.24 8.56 -34.07
CA ILE A 63 -2.41 8.38 -35.26
C ILE A 63 -2.33 6.89 -35.60
N GLU A 64 -2.84 6.55 -36.78
CA GLU A 64 -2.74 5.21 -37.35
C GLU A 64 -1.55 5.15 -38.32
N LEU A 65 -0.71 4.13 -38.16
CA LEU A 65 0.50 3.93 -38.96
C LEU A 65 0.38 2.66 -39.78
N GLU A 66 1.06 2.63 -40.93
CA GLU A 66 1.09 1.47 -41.83
C GLU A 66 1.65 0.22 -41.12
N ASP A 67 2.67 0.40 -40.30
CA ASP A 67 3.22 -0.59 -39.38
C ASP A 67 3.78 0.12 -38.14
N THR A 68 3.94 -0.60 -37.03
CA THR A 68 4.49 -0.03 -35.80
C THR A 68 5.42 -1.00 -35.07
N ASN A 69 6.52 -0.45 -34.58
CA ASN A 69 7.39 -1.14 -33.62
C ASN A 69 7.08 -0.75 -32.17
N LEU A 70 5.97 -0.06 -31.89
CA LEU A 70 5.44 0.21 -30.55
C LEU A 70 4.27 -0.75 -30.27
N PHE A 71 4.32 -1.50 -29.18
CA PHE A 71 3.27 -2.45 -28.82
C PHE A 71 2.05 -1.70 -28.26
N PRO A 72 0.82 -1.95 -28.79
CA PRO A 72 -0.41 -1.35 -28.29
C PRO A 72 -0.72 -1.85 -26.89
N GLU A 73 -1.27 -3.03 -26.70
CA GLU A 73 -1.43 -3.67 -25.39
C GLU A 73 -1.97 -5.08 -25.68
N GLY A 74 -1.85 -5.99 -24.71
CA GLY A 74 -2.46 -7.30 -24.86
C GLY A 74 -1.80 -8.39 -24.01
N GLY A 75 -2.58 -9.42 -23.69
CA GLY A 75 -2.10 -10.57 -22.92
C GLY A 75 -1.62 -10.22 -21.50
N GLY A 76 -2.05 -9.08 -20.94
CA GLY A 76 -1.60 -8.57 -19.64
C GLY A 76 -0.36 -7.66 -19.70
N GLN A 77 0.26 -7.50 -20.88
CA GLN A 77 1.37 -6.57 -21.09
C GLN A 77 0.84 -5.15 -21.40
N PRO A 78 1.32 -4.11 -20.70
CA PRO A 78 0.97 -2.71 -20.99
C PRO A 78 1.59 -2.20 -22.30
N TYR A 79 1.09 -1.05 -22.77
CA TYR A 79 1.60 -0.37 -23.96
C TYR A 79 3.04 0.08 -23.84
N ASP A 80 3.73 0.08 -24.99
CA ASP A 80 4.99 0.80 -25.12
C ASP A 80 4.77 2.31 -25.23
N THR A 81 5.79 3.04 -24.84
CA THR A 81 5.97 4.47 -25.10
C THR A 81 7.12 4.66 -26.07
N GLY A 82 7.25 5.87 -26.61
CA GLY A 82 8.32 6.17 -27.56
C GLY A 82 8.14 7.53 -28.21
N SER A 83 8.83 7.70 -29.33
CA SER A 83 8.84 8.94 -30.09
C SER A 83 8.59 8.68 -31.58
N ILE A 84 7.92 9.63 -32.23
CA ILE A 84 7.77 9.73 -33.67
C ILE A 84 8.64 10.90 -34.14
N TYR A 85 9.54 10.65 -35.07
CA TYR A 85 10.37 11.67 -35.71
C TYR A 85 9.86 11.96 -37.12
N LEU A 86 9.55 13.22 -37.37
CA LEU A 86 9.18 13.74 -38.68
C LEU A 86 10.42 13.88 -39.60
N PRO A 87 10.25 14.08 -40.93
CA PRO A 87 11.37 14.25 -41.86
C PRO A 87 12.31 15.41 -41.52
N ASP A 88 11.79 16.46 -40.89
CA ASP A 88 12.55 17.63 -40.41
C ASP A 88 13.23 17.40 -39.05
N LYS A 89 13.14 16.17 -38.52
CA LYS A 89 13.64 15.72 -37.22
C LYS A 89 12.89 16.29 -36.01
N HIS A 90 11.73 16.91 -36.21
CA HIS A 90 10.83 17.25 -35.10
C HIS A 90 10.39 15.97 -34.38
N GLU A 91 10.44 16.01 -33.05
CA GLU A 91 10.12 14.87 -32.18
C GLU A 91 8.73 15.05 -31.56
N ILE A 92 7.87 14.06 -31.79
CA ILE A 92 6.54 13.97 -31.18
C ILE A 92 6.53 12.78 -30.22
N LYS A 93 6.17 13.01 -28.96
CA LYS A 93 6.08 11.94 -27.94
C LYS A 93 4.78 11.15 -28.09
N VAL A 94 4.91 9.82 -28.09
CA VAL A 94 3.76 8.91 -28.01
C VAL A 94 3.41 8.69 -26.55
N LEU A 95 2.22 9.14 -26.15
CA LEU A 95 1.72 9.08 -24.77
C LEU A 95 1.26 7.66 -24.40
N ARG A 96 0.60 6.99 -25.35
CA ARG A 96 0.11 5.62 -25.23
C ARG A 96 -0.17 5.05 -26.61
N VAL A 97 -0.17 3.74 -26.73
CA VAL A 97 -0.62 3.04 -27.93
C VAL A 97 -1.79 2.16 -27.51
N ILE A 98 -2.91 2.23 -28.24
CA ILE A 98 -4.13 1.50 -27.91
C ILE A 98 -4.46 0.52 -29.03
N ARG A 99 -5.00 -0.64 -28.66
CA ARG A 99 -5.53 -1.60 -29.63
C ARG A 99 -6.94 -1.16 -30.02
N ASN A 100 -7.17 -0.93 -31.31
CA ASN A 100 -8.50 -0.71 -31.86
C ASN A 100 -8.84 -1.86 -32.82
N GLN A 101 -9.56 -2.88 -32.31
CA GLN A 101 -9.79 -4.13 -33.02
C GLN A 101 -8.46 -4.78 -33.46
N LEU A 102 -8.20 -4.80 -34.77
CA LEU A 102 -6.99 -5.36 -35.35
C LEU A 102 -5.92 -4.31 -35.67
N THR A 103 -6.12 -3.02 -35.38
CA THR A 103 -5.10 -1.98 -35.63
C THR A 103 -4.54 -1.39 -34.34
N ALA A 104 -3.39 -0.73 -34.45
CA ALA A 104 -2.73 -0.01 -33.37
C ALA A 104 -2.85 1.50 -33.60
N LEU A 105 -3.40 2.23 -32.61
CA LEU A 105 -3.52 3.68 -32.64
C LEU A 105 -2.55 4.30 -31.65
N HIS A 106 -1.80 5.31 -32.10
CA HIS A 106 -0.81 6.01 -31.29
C HIS A 106 -1.42 7.33 -30.83
N ILE A 107 -1.50 7.53 -29.52
CA ILE A 107 -2.02 8.76 -28.94
C ILE A 107 -0.85 9.72 -28.71
N ALA A 108 -0.90 10.87 -29.35
CA ALA A 108 0.12 11.93 -29.25
C ALA A 108 -0.52 13.30 -28.98
N ASN A 109 0.28 14.28 -28.59
CA ASN A 109 -0.16 15.65 -28.30
C ASN A 109 -0.10 16.60 -29.52
N GLU A 110 0.36 16.10 -30.66
CA GLU A 110 0.53 16.86 -31.90
C GLU A 110 -0.01 16.03 -33.09
N PRO A 111 -0.69 16.67 -34.06
CA PRO A 111 -1.18 15.97 -35.24
C PRO A 111 -0.06 15.72 -36.24
N ILE A 112 -0.21 14.69 -37.07
CA ILE A 112 0.70 14.40 -38.18
C ILE A 112 -0.11 14.23 -39.47
N GLU A 113 0.30 14.89 -40.55
CA GLU A 113 -0.40 14.79 -41.83
C GLU A 113 -0.38 13.35 -42.37
N PRO A 114 -1.53 12.78 -42.77
CA PRO A 114 -1.57 11.50 -43.46
C PRO A 114 -0.69 11.48 -44.71
N GLY A 115 -0.01 10.36 -44.95
CA GLY A 115 0.99 10.19 -46.01
C GLY A 115 2.41 10.60 -45.62
N THR A 116 2.62 11.19 -44.43
CA THR A 116 3.96 11.54 -43.95
C THR A 116 4.78 10.29 -43.64
N LEU A 117 6.01 10.21 -44.16
CA LEU A 117 6.99 9.20 -43.77
C LEU A 117 7.63 9.60 -42.44
N VAL A 118 7.52 8.75 -41.43
CA VAL A 118 8.03 9.01 -40.08
C VAL A 118 8.97 7.91 -39.61
N LYS A 119 9.85 8.22 -38.66
CA LYS A 119 10.68 7.24 -37.95
C LYS A 119 10.15 7.08 -36.52
N LEU A 120 9.79 5.87 -36.14
CA LEU A 120 9.48 5.50 -34.77
C LEU A 120 10.73 5.10 -34.01
N GLU A 121 10.76 5.43 -32.72
CA GLU A 121 11.78 5.01 -31.76
C GLU A 121 11.10 4.59 -30.45
N VAL A 122 11.33 3.35 -30.02
CA VAL A 122 10.74 2.81 -28.81
C VAL A 122 11.50 3.28 -27.57
N ASP A 123 10.78 3.50 -26.47
CA ASP A 123 11.38 3.54 -25.13
C ASP A 123 11.95 2.15 -24.80
N TRP A 124 13.24 1.98 -25.10
CA TRP A 124 13.89 0.68 -25.02
C TRP A 124 14.01 0.15 -23.59
N GLU A 125 14.18 1.03 -22.60
CA GLU A 125 14.27 0.62 -21.20
C GLU A 125 12.94 0.05 -20.70
N ARG A 126 11.82 0.69 -21.07
CA ARG A 126 10.49 0.16 -20.80
C ARG A 126 10.24 -1.15 -21.54
N ARG A 127 10.56 -1.20 -22.84
CA ARG A 127 10.35 -2.39 -23.66
C ARG A 127 11.08 -3.61 -23.11
N ILE A 128 12.36 -3.48 -22.77
CA ILE A 128 13.14 -4.61 -22.24
C ILE A 128 12.62 -5.07 -20.88
N ASP A 129 12.23 -4.13 -20.01
CA ASP A 129 11.61 -4.45 -18.72
C ASP A 129 10.32 -5.27 -18.90
N PHE A 130 9.44 -4.86 -19.81
CA PHE A 130 8.19 -5.56 -20.09
C PHE A 130 8.40 -6.95 -20.69
N MET A 131 9.34 -7.09 -21.63
CA MET A 131 9.70 -8.41 -22.17
C MET A 131 10.26 -9.33 -21.09
N GLN A 132 11.05 -8.81 -20.15
CA GLN A 132 11.54 -9.58 -18.99
C GLN A 132 10.39 -10.05 -18.10
N GLN A 133 9.44 -9.18 -17.77
CA GLN A 133 8.29 -9.54 -16.94
C GLN A 133 7.39 -10.56 -17.61
N HIS A 134 7.08 -10.36 -18.89
CA HIS A 134 6.16 -11.21 -19.64
C HIS A 134 6.77 -12.60 -19.88
N THR A 135 8.02 -12.65 -20.36
CA THR A 135 8.72 -13.93 -20.54
C THR A 135 8.90 -14.66 -19.21
N GLY A 136 9.25 -13.92 -18.15
CA GLY A 136 9.37 -14.49 -16.81
C GLY A 136 8.05 -15.06 -16.28
N GLN A 137 6.91 -14.45 -16.60
CA GLN A 137 5.60 -14.99 -16.25
C GLN A 137 5.30 -16.32 -16.97
N HIS A 138 5.59 -16.42 -18.29
CA HIS A 138 5.39 -17.67 -19.03
C HIS A 138 6.25 -18.79 -18.44
N LEU A 139 7.54 -18.50 -18.20
CA LEU A 139 8.44 -19.47 -17.60
C LEU A 139 7.97 -19.88 -16.18
N LEU A 140 7.55 -18.93 -15.36
CA LEU A 140 7.02 -19.21 -14.02
C LEU A 140 5.77 -20.09 -14.07
N SER A 141 4.84 -19.79 -14.98
CA SER A 141 3.58 -20.52 -15.11
C SER A 141 3.82 -21.95 -15.59
N SER A 142 4.70 -22.14 -16.58
CA SER A 142 5.06 -23.48 -17.07
C SER A 142 5.62 -24.39 -15.98
N VAL A 143 6.39 -23.83 -15.02
CA VAL A 143 6.89 -24.61 -13.88
C VAL A 143 5.77 -24.91 -12.89
N PHE A 144 4.89 -23.97 -12.59
CA PHE A 144 3.72 -24.23 -11.73
C PHE A 144 2.74 -25.25 -12.32
N ASP A 145 2.59 -25.29 -13.64
CA ASP A 145 1.74 -26.28 -14.33
C ASP A 145 2.25 -27.71 -14.05
N THR A 146 3.58 -27.92 -13.92
CA THR A 146 4.14 -29.23 -13.52
C THR A 146 3.76 -29.66 -12.10
N HIS A 147 3.28 -28.73 -11.28
CA HIS A 147 2.76 -28.97 -9.93
C HIS A 147 1.22 -29.03 -9.88
N GLY A 148 0.53 -28.98 -11.04
CA GLY A 148 -0.94 -28.94 -11.12
C GLY A 148 -1.51 -27.65 -10.54
N LEU A 149 -0.79 -26.54 -10.68
CA LEU A 149 -1.14 -25.22 -10.16
C LEU A 149 -1.28 -24.22 -11.30
N ASP A 150 -2.33 -24.40 -12.10
CA ASP A 150 -2.56 -23.60 -13.30
C ASP A 150 -2.67 -22.10 -12.96
N THR A 151 -2.05 -21.27 -13.81
CA THR A 151 -2.21 -19.81 -13.70
C THR A 151 -3.59 -19.39 -14.20
N LEU A 152 -4.42 -18.87 -13.27
CA LEU A 152 -5.79 -18.44 -13.54
C LEU A 152 -5.84 -17.04 -14.16
N SER A 153 -4.95 -16.16 -13.72
CA SER A 153 -4.76 -14.82 -14.27
C SER A 153 -3.40 -14.27 -13.85
N TRP A 154 -2.98 -13.17 -14.47
CA TRP A 154 -1.78 -12.47 -14.04
C TRP A 154 -1.91 -10.96 -14.25
N SER A 155 -1.02 -10.21 -13.62
CA SER A 155 -0.93 -8.76 -13.82
C SER A 155 0.53 -8.31 -13.77
N MET A 156 0.89 -7.48 -14.75
CA MET A 156 2.14 -6.74 -14.75
C MET A 156 1.93 -5.39 -14.06
N GLY A 157 2.43 -5.24 -12.84
CA GLY A 157 2.44 -3.94 -12.14
C GLY A 157 3.64 -3.09 -12.55
N ASP A 158 3.76 -1.88 -11.98
CA ASP A 158 4.91 -1.00 -12.25
C ASP A 158 6.23 -1.58 -11.75
N MET A 159 6.20 -2.13 -10.53
CA MET A 159 7.35 -2.77 -9.91
C MET A 159 7.07 -4.26 -9.72
N ILE A 160 6.01 -4.61 -8.99
CA ILE A 160 5.69 -5.98 -8.59
C ILE A 160 4.57 -6.54 -9.45
N ASN A 161 4.78 -7.74 -9.98
CA ASN A 161 3.78 -8.50 -10.73
C ASN A 161 3.08 -9.51 -9.82
N TYR A 162 1.97 -10.09 -10.27
CA TYR A 162 1.43 -11.29 -9.63
C TYR A 162 0.88 -12.28 -10.66
N ILE A 163 0.91 -13.57 -10.30
CA ILE A 163 0.06 -14.61 -10.89
C ILE A 163 -0.98 -15.02 -9.85
N GLU A 164 -2.20 -15.35 -10.30
CA GLU A 164 -3.25 -15.92 -9.47
C GLU A 164 -3.31 -17.43 -9.66
N LEU A 165 -3.19 -18.16 -8.56
CA LEU A 165 -3.17 -19.61 -8.47
C LEU A 165 -4.44 -20.12 -7.79
N PRO A 166 -4.89 -21.35 -8.06
CA PRO A 166 -6.16 -21.90 -7.54
C PRO A 166 -6.19 -22.05 -6.02
N LYS A 167 -5.02 -22.05 -5.36
CA LYS A 167 -4.89 -22.12 -3.91
C LYS A 167 -3.58 -21.47 -3.46
N LYS A 168 -3.48 -21.20 -2.16
CA LYS A 168 -2.21 -20.83 -1.53
C LYS A 168 -1.21 -21.98 -1.67
N VAL A 169 0.02 -21.65 -2.03
CA VAL A 169 1.11 -22.60 -2.21
C VAL A 169 1.97 -22.63 -0.95
N ASP A 170 2.39 -23.82 -0.54
CA ASP A 170 3.28 -24.00 0.60
C ASP A 170 4.66 -23.41 0.30
N GLU A 171 5.32 -22.87 1.32
CA GLU A 171 6.61 -22.17 1.17
C GLU A 171 7.68 -23.07 0.53
N GLU A 172 7.72 -24.35 0.90
CA GLU A 172 8.66 -25.33 0.32
C GLU A 172 8.47 -25.49 -1.20
N VAL A 173 7.22 -25.43 -1.68
CA VAL A 173 6.94 -25.50 -3.12
C VAL A 173 7.32 -24.19 -3.79
N VAL A 174 7.05 -23.03 -3.16
CA VAL A 174 7.49 -21.72 -3.67
C VAL A 174 9.00 -21.67 -3.83
N GLU A 175 9.77 -22.15 -2.84
CA GLU A 175 11.23 -22.20 -2.90
C GLU A 175 11.73 -23.11 -4.04
N LYS A 176 11.14 -24.31 -4.18
CA LYS A 176 11.48 -25.25 -5.27
C LYS A 176 11.20 -24.65 -6.65
N VAL A 177 10.04 -24.01 -6.82
CA VAL A 177 9.68 -23.34 -8.08
C VAL A 177 10.63 -22.17 -8.36
N ASN A 178 10.92 -21.32 -7.36
CA ASN A 178 11.86 -20.20 -7.50
C ASN A 178 13.25 -20.68 -7.95
N ALA A 179 13.77 -21.73 -7.32
CA ALA A 179 15.04 -22.34 -7.71
C ALA A 179 14.99 -22.93 -9.12
N LYS A 180 13.92 -23.66 -9.46
CA LYS A 180 13.78 -24.30 -10.76
C LYS A 180 13.68 -23.29 -11.90
N VAL A 181 12.91 -22.22 -11.73
CA VAL A 181 12.80 -21.17 -12.75
C VAL A 181 14.14 -20.49 -12.98
N ASN A 182 14.90 -20.17 -11.92
CA ASN A 182 16.23 -19.58 -12.07
C ASN A 182 17.26 -20.55 -12.71
N ASP A 183 17.14 -21.87 -12.48
CA ASP A 183 17.91 -22.88 -13.21
C ASP A 183 17.60 -22.86 -14.73
N LEU A 184 16.32 -22.78 -15.11
CA LEU A 184 15.90 -22.65 -16.51
C LEU A 184 16.35 -21.33 -17.16
N ILE A 185 16.44 -20.25 -16.39
CA ILE A 185 17.05 -18.98 -16.82
C ILE A 185 18.54 -19.20 -17.13
N LEU A 186 19.27 -19.86 -16.24
CA LEU A 186 20.69 -20.13 -16.40
C LEU A 186 21.00 -21.00 -17.64
N GLN A 187 20.10 -21.92 -17.98
CA GLN A 187 20.20 -22.77 -19.17
C GLN A 187 20.06 -22.00 -20.50
N ASN A 188 19.61 -20.73 -20.46
CA ASN A 188 19.51 -19.85 -21.62
C ASN A 188 18.76 -20.47 -22.82
N ILE A 189 17.60 -21.05 -22.52
CA ILE A 189 16.74 -21.78 -23.46
C ILE A 189 16.20 -20.82 -24.52
N GLN A 190 16.22 -21.25 -25.77
CA GLN A 190 15.75 -20.45 -26.91
C GLN A 190 14.24 -20.23 -26.85
N ILE A 191 13.83 -19.01 -27.17
CA ILE A 191 12.42 -18.64 -27.32
C ILE A 191 12.15 -18.38 -28.79
N SER A 192 11.03 -18.90 -29.29
CA SER A 192 10.60 -18.72 -30.67
C SER A 192 9.12 -18.37 -30.75
N VAL A 193 8.74 -17.72 -31.84
CA VAL A 193 7.36 -17.34 -32.13
C VAL A 193 6.93 -18.04 -33.40
N THR A 194 5.85 -18.80 -33.35
CA THR A 194 5.26 -19.52 -34.49
C THR A 194 3.78 -19.19 -34.64
N THR A 195 3.13 -19.73 -35.67
CA THR A 195 1.66 -19.74 -35.79
C THR A 195 1.12 -21.12 -35.41
N PRO A 196 -0.19 -21.25 -35.08
CA PRO A 196 -0.81 -22.54 -34.75
C PRO A 196 -0.63 -23.60 -35.84
N ASP A 197 -0.82 -23.24 -37.12
CA ASP A 197 -0.68 -24.18 -38.23
C ASP A 197 0.74 -24.77 -38.34
N ASN A 198 1.74 -23.99 -37.92
CA ASN A 198 3.15 -24.38 -37.90
C ASN A 198 3.59 -24.89 -36.52
N HIS A 199 2.69 -24.97 -35.54
CA HIS A 199 3.01 -25.38 -34.17
C HIS A 199 3.18 -26.89 -34.06
N GLY A 200 2.34 -27.68 -34.74
CA GLY A 200 2.42 -29.14 -34.83
C GLY A 200 1.72 -29.94 -33.72
N GLY A 201 0.87 -29.32 -32.90
CA GLY A 201 0.15 -29.95 -31.78
C GLY A 201 -1.18 -29.27 -31.44
N GLU A 202 -1.99 -29.89 -30.57
CA GLU A 202 -3.22 -29.27 -30.05
C GLU A 202 -2.87 -28.08 -29.15
N LEU A 203 -3.52 -26.94 -29.40
CA LEU A 203 -3.30 -25.71 -28.64
C LEU A 203 -4.58 -25.31 -27.93
N ASP A 204 -4.47 -25.00 -26.63
CA ASP A 204 -5.60 -24.43 -25.89
C ASP A 204 -5.79 -22.96 -26.29
N LEU A 205 -6.83 -22.71 -27.10
CA LEU A 205 -7.22 -21.38 -27.56
C LEU A 205 -8.14 -20.64 -26.57
N SER A 206 -8.53 -21.26 -25.45
CA SER A 206 -9.43 -20.65 -24.45
C SER A 206 -8.85 -19.39 -23.80
N ARG A 207 -7.53 -19.20 -23.88
CA ARG A 207 -6.79 -18.04 -23.36
C ARG A 207 -6.78 -16.85 -24.32
N ILE A 208 -7.36 -16.97 -25.52
CA ILE A 208 -7.50 -15.84 -26.46
C ILE A 208 -8.66 -14.95 -26.02
N PRO A 209 -8.50 -13.62 -25.98
CA PRO A 209 -9.61 -12.71 -25.65
C PRO A 209 -10.82 -12.87 -26.58
N ASP A 210 -12.03 -12.88 -26.02
CA ASP A 210 -13.28 -13.01 -26.78
C ASP A 210 -13.48 -11.92 -27.85
N ASP A 211 -12.85 -10.75 -27.67
CA ASP A 211 -12.93 -9.62 -28.59
C ASP A 211 -11.92 -9.70 -29.75
N TYR A 212 -11.07 -10.73 -29.79
CA TYR A 212 -10.13 -10.97 -30.87
C TYR A 212 -10.76 -11.78 -31.99
N ASP A 213 -10.92 -11.18 -33.17
CA ASP A 213 -11.42 -11.85 -34.36
C ASP A 213 -10.36 -12.81 -34.92
N THR A 214 -10.37 -14.06 -34.46
CA THR A 214 -9.46 -15.13 -34.91
C THR A 214 -9.65 -15.51 -36.38
N SER A 215 -10.77 -15.13 -37.02
CA SER A 215 -11.00 -15.39 -38.45
C SER A 215 -10.25 -14.42 -39.37
N LYS A 216 -9.84 -13.27 -38.83
CA LYS A 216 -9.11 -12.21 -39.56
C LYS A 216 -7.75 -11.87 -38.96
N GLY A 217 -7.56 -12.14 -37.67
CA GLY A 217 -6.33 -11.93 -36.93
C GLY A 217 -5.31 -13.07 -37.11
N ILE A 218 -4.07 -12.83 -36.69
CA ILE A 218 -3.01 -13.84 -36.66
C ILE A 218 -2.77 -14.26 -35.21
N VAL A 219 -3.10 -15.52 -34.91
CA VAL A 219 -2.74 -16.14 -33.63
C VAL A 219 -1.23 -16.43 -33.61
N ARG A 220 -0.55 -15.95 -32.57
CA ARG A 220 0.88 -16.18 -32.33
C ARG A 220 1.03 -17.18 -31.19
N VAL A 221 1.93 -18.15 -31.36
CA VAL A 221 2.31 -19.12 -30.32
C VAL A 221 3.74 -18.82 -29.92
N VAL A 222 3.95 -18.52 -28.64
CA VAL A 222 5.28 -18.32 -28.07
C VAL A 222 5.73 -19.63 -27.47
N LYS A 223 6.90 -20.11 -27.89
CA LYS A 223 7.52 -21.36 -27.45
C LYS A 223 8.76 -21.09 -26.63
N ILE A 224 8.88 -21.68 -25.45
CA ILE A 224 10.09 -21.66 -24.62
C ILE A 224 10.70 -23.07 -24.64
N GLY A 225 11.62 -23.32 -25.58
CA GLY A 225 12.11 -24.67 -25.85
C GLY A 225 10.96 -25.66 -25.99
N ASP A 226 11.07 -26.79 -25.29
CA ASP A 226 10.02 -27.82 -25.18
C ASP A 226 9.22 -27.72 -23.86
N ILE A 227 9.42 -26.66 -23.09
CA ILE A 227 8.86 -26.49 -21.74
C ILE A 227 7.47 -25.88 -21.80
N ASP A 228 7.28 -24.93 -22.71
CA ASP A 228 6.07 -24.15 -22.78
C ASP A 228 5.73 -23.77 -24.22
N ALA A 229 4.43 -23.78 -24.54
CA ALA A 229 3.90 -23.26 -25.79
C ALA A 229 2.51 -22.69 -25.58
N ASN A 230 2.40 -21.35 -25.54
CA ASN A 230 1.14 -20.66 -25.28
C ASN A 230 0.77 -19.66 -26.40
N PRO A 231 -0.52 -19.55 -26.76
CA PRO A 231 -0.97 -18.44 -27.57
C PRO A 231 -0.75 -17.10 -26.83
N CYS A 232 0.07 -16.23 -27.40
CA CYS A 232 0.41 -14.94 -26.80
C CYS A 232 0.74 -13.88 -27.85
N CYS A 233 0.09 -12.72 -27.72
CA CYS A 233 0.29 -11.58 -28.61
C CYS A 233 1.34 -10.58 -28.10
N GLY A 234 1.91 -10.77 -26.90
CA GLY A 234 2.90 -9.87 -26.31
C GLY A 234 4.28 -9.91 -26.96
N THR A 235 5.17 -9.04 -26.47
CA THR A 235 6.58 -9.04 -26.86
C THR A 235 7.39 -9.90 -25.90
N HIS A 236 8.34 -10.68 -26.44
CA HIS A 236 9.10 -11.65 -25.68
C HIS A 236 10.60 -11.51 -25.94
N LEU A 237 11.37 -11.99 -24.97
CA LEU A 237 12.81 -12.17 -25.10
C LEU A 237 13.13 -13.28 -26.11
N SER A 238 14.36 -13.33 -26.60
CA SER A 238 14.81 -14.38 -27.52
C SER A 238 15.36 -15.61 -26.78
N SER A 239 15.70 -15.48 -25.50
CA SER A 239 16.11 -16.61 -24.66
C SER A 239 15.81 -16.37 -23.17
N THR A 240 15.69 -17.45 -22.39
CA THR A 240 15.41 -17.35 -20.95
C THR A 240 16.51 -16.64 -20.18
N GLY A 241 17.77 -16.71 -20.62
CA GLY A 241 18.90 -16.04 -19.97
C GLY A 241 18.78 -14.51 -19.96
N GLN A 242 18.04 -13.93 -20.90
CA GLN A 242 17.78 -12.49 -20.94
C GLN A 242 16.79 -12.02 -19.86
N ILE A 243 16.08 -12.95 -19.20
CA ILE A 243 15.29 -12.66 -17.99
C ILE A 243 16.22 -12.24 -16.85
N GLN A 244 17.48 -12.70 -16.84
CA GLN A 244 18.51 -12.48 -15.83
C GLN A 244 18.23 -13.14 -14.48
N ALA A 245 17.09 -12.83 -13.85
CA ALA A 245 16.69 -13.42 -12.58
C ALA A 245 15.17 -13.30 -12.40
N ILE A 246 14.59 -14.22 -11.62
CA ILE A 246 13.25 -14.06 -11.06
C ILE A 246 13.32 -14.15 -9.54
N SER A 247 12.47 -13.40 -8.85
CA SER A 247 12.29 -13.50 -7.40
C SER A 247 10.81 -13.60 -7.08
N LEU A 248 10.43 -14.66 -6.36
CA LEU A 248 9.12 -14.81 -5.74
C LEU A 248 9.13 -14.07 -4.39
N LEU A 249 8.03 -13.36 -4.12
CA LEU A 249 7.87 -12.54 -2.93
C LEU A 249 6.83 -13.19 -2.00
N HIS A 250 5.87 -12.40 -1.52
CA HIS A 250 4.80 -12.86 -0.66
C HIS A 250 3.61 -13.40 -1.47
N GLN A 251 2.69 -14.05 -0.77
CA GLN A 251 1.41 -14.50 -1.30
C GLN A 251 0.25 -13.79 -0.56
N GLN A 252 -0.82 -13.48 -1.28
CA GLN A 252 -2.04 -12.90 -0.73
C GLN A 252 -3.26 -13.73 -1.11
N ASN A 253 -4.03 -14.17 -0.12
CA ASN A 253 -5.31 -14.85 -0.37
C ASN A 253 -6.33 -13.88 -0.98
N VAL A 254 -7.07 -14.36 -1.97
CA VAL A 254 -8.17 -13.61 -2.61
C VAL A 254 -9.49 -14.36 -2.46
N ARG A 255 -10.59 -13.74 -2.89
CA ARG A 255 -11.92 -14.33 -2.79
C ARG A 255 -11.98 -15.61 -3.63
N GLY A 256 -12.67 -16.63 -3.12
CA GLY A 256 -12.83 -17.92 -3.81
C GLY A 256 -11.78 -18.98 -3.47
N GLY A 257 -10.83 -18.70 -2.56
CA GLY A 257 -9.80 -19.67 -2.15
C GLY A 257 -8.50 -19.57 -2.96
N ASN A 258 -8.51 -18.81 -4.06
CA ASN A 258 -7.33 -18.53 -4.86
C ASN A 258 -6.27 -17.71 -4.09
N SER A 259 -5.05 -17.72 -4.59
CA SER A 259 -3.92 -16.97 -4.02
C SER A 259 -3.16 -16.21 -5.09
N ARG A 260 -2.81 -14.96 -4.81
CA ARG A 260 -1.91 -14.16 -5.65
C ARG A 260 -0.50 -14.30 -5.15
N LEU A 261 0.36 -14.88 -5.97
CA LEU A 261 1.79 -14.97 -5.73
C LEU A 261 2.49 -13.81 -6.46
N PHE A 262 3.18 -12.98 -5.70
CA PHE A 262 3.86 -11.80 -6.22
C PHE A 262 5.28 -12.15 -6.67
N PHE A 263 5.73 -11.56 -7.79
CA PHE A 263 7.05 -11.83 -8.35
C PHE A 263 7.65 -10.64 -9.11
N LEU A 264 8.95 -10.72 -9.37
CA LEU A 264 9.76 -9.73 -10.09
C LEU A 264 10.72 -10.43 -11.05
N CYS A 265 10.96 -9.86 -12.23
CA CYS A 265 11.94 -10.37 -13.18
C CYS A 265 12.99 -9.32 -13.58
N GLY A 266 14.19 -9.78 -13.92
CA GLY A 266 15.24 -8.99 -14.55
C GLY A 266 15.61 -7.72 -13.81
N SER A 267 15.54 -6.58 -14.50
CA SER A 267 15.99 -5.30 -13.93
C SER A 267 15.27 -4.92 -12.63
N ARG A 268 14.04 -5.43 -12.46
CA ARG A 268 13.23 -5.20 -11.28
C ARG A 268 13.77 -5.88 -10.04
N VAL A 269 14.42 -7.04 -10.18
CA VAL A 269 15.01 -7.79 -9.07
C VAL A 269 16.15 -7.01 -8.44
N TYR A 270 17.11 -6.51 -9.23
CA TYR A 270 18.23 -5.74 -8.67
C TYR A 270 17.77 -4.40 -8.08
N LYS A 271 16.81 -3.71 -8.73
CA LYS A 271 16.23 -2.45 -8.19
C LYS A 271 15.58 -2.68 -6.84
N TYR A 272 14.82 -3.76 -6.71
CA TYR A 272 14.20 -4.17 -5.47
C TYR A 272 15.24 -4.52 -4.41
N LEU A 273 16.24 -5.34 -4.75
CA LEU A 273 17.33 -5.72 -3.85
C LEU A 273 18.10 -4.49 -3.32
N ASN A 274 18.45 -3.54 -4.18
CA ASN A 274 19.12 -2.30 -3.78
C ASN A 274 18.27 -1.48 -2.80
N LYS A 275 16.96 -1.40 -3.05
CA LYS A 275 16.02 -0.72 -2.15
C LYS A 275 15.96 -1.42 -0.79
N GLN A 276 15.84 -2.75 -0.76
CA GLN A 276 15.83 -3.52 0.50
C GLN A 276 17.16 -3.37 1.25
N HIS A 277 18.28 -3.44 0.54
CA HIS A 277 19.60 -3.24 1.12
C HIS A 277 19.76 -1.85 1.74
N SER A 278 19.28 -0.80 1.07
CA SER A 278 19.31 0.57 1.60
C SER A 278 18.49 0.70 2.89
N ILE A 279 17.30 0.12 2.93
CA ILE A 279 16.43 0.12 4.12
C ILE A 279 17.11 -0.60 5.28
N LEU A 280 17.65 -1.80 5.03
CA LEU A 280 18.34 -2.59 6.05
C LEU A 280 19.62 -1.89 6.57
N LYS A 281 20.36 -1.23 5.67
CA LYS A 281 21.53 -0.44 6.04
C LYS A 281 21.17 0.76 6.92
N GLU A 282 20.05 1.42 6.64
CA GLU A 282 19.54 2.50 7.48
C GLU A 282 19.12 1.98 8.87
N ILE A 283 18.40 0.86 8.93
CA ILE A 283 17.99 0.19 10.17
C ILE A 283 19.20 -0.16 11.04
N GLN A 284 20.17 -0.88 10.48
CA GLN A 284 21.32 -1.37 11.23
C GLN A 284 22.23 -0.21 11.69
N GLY A 285 22.42 0.83 10.85
CA GLY A 285 23.37 1.90 11.12
C GLY A 285 22.80 3.02 11.98
N THR A 286 21.58 3.47 11.67
CA THR A 286 20.97 4.64 12.30
C THR A 286 20.21 4.28 13.57
N TYR A 287 19.44 3.18 13.56
CA TYR A 287 18.49 2.90 14.63
C TYR A 287 18.99 1.85 15.63
N LEU A 288 19.72 0.83 15.17
CA LEU A 288 20.13 -0.30 16.01
C LEU A 288 21.64 -0.31 16.33
N SER A 289 22.46 0.34 15.52
CA SER A 289 23.94 0.31 15.62
C SER A 289 24.49 -1.12 15.75
N CYS A 290 24.21 -1.97 14.75
CA CYS A 290 24.55 -3.40 14.76
C CYS A 290 24.94 -3.91 13.36
N GLN A 291 25.43 -5.15 13.30
CA GLN A 291 25.61 -5.86 12.02
C GLN A 291 24.28 -6.38 11.47
N LEU A 292 24.24 -6.69 10.17
CA LEU A 292 23.00 -7.05 9.47
C LEU A 292 22.36 -8.34 10.03
N ASP A 293 23.19 -9.31 10.37
CA ASP A 293 22.81 -10.59 10.98
C ASP A 293 22.28 -10.44 12.41
N GLU A 294 22.63 -9.35 13.11
CA GLU A 294 22.17 -9.06 14.48
C GLU A 294 20.85 -8.27 14.53
N VAL A 295 20.34 -7.78 13.39
CA VAL A 295 19.17 -6.89 13.34
C VAL A 295 17.97 -7.51 14.05
N VAL A 296 17.68 -8.79 13.79
CA VAL A 296 16.53 -9.50 14.38
C VAL A 296 16.67 -9.58 15.90
N ASP A 297 17.86 -9.94 16.39
CA ASP A 297 18.14 -10.08 17.83
C ASP A 297 18.06 -8.73 18.54
N LYS A 298 18.58 -7.66 17.92
CA LYS A 298 18.51 -6.29 18.47
C LYS A 298 17.08 -5.78 18.55
N VAL A 299 16.24 -6.06 17.55
CA VAL A 299 14.80 -5.76 17.62
C VAL A 299 14.11 -6.56 18.72
N GLY A 300 14.46 -7.83 18.89
CA GLY A 300 14.00 -8.67 20.00
C GLY A 300 14.35 -8.06 21.37
N LEU A 301 15.60 -7.63 21.55
CA LEU A 301 16.08 -6.99 22.77
C LEU A 301 15.40 -5.64 23.02
N LEU A 302 15.18 -4.83 21.99
CA LEU A 302 14.47 -3.56 22.10
C LEU A 302 13.03 -3.77 22.59
N ASN A 303 12.32 -4.76 22.04
CA ASN A 303 10.97 -5.11 22.49
C ASN A 303 10.95 -5.62 23.93
N LEU A 304 11.95 -6.41 24.34
CA LEU A 304 12.09 -6.86 25.71
C LEU A 304 12.31 -5.70 26.67
N ASN A 305 13.24 -4.79 26.33
CA ASN A 305 13.54 -3.60 27.11
C ASN A 305 12.34 -2.67 27.21
N TYR A 306 11.57 -2.50 26.13
CA TYR A 306 10.32 -1.74 26.13
C TYR A 306 9.33 -2.32 27.16
N LYS A 307 9.06 -3.63 27.10
CA LYS A 307 8.17 -4.30 28.06
C LYS A 307 8.65 -4.16 29.51
N GLN A 308 9.96 -4.32 29.75
CA GLN A 308 10.53 -4.14 31.09
C GLN A 308 10.39 -2.70 31.59
N SER A 309 10.66 -1.70 30.75
CA SER A 309 10.50 -0.29 31.09
C SER A 309 9.05 0.06 31.42
N THR A 310 8.08 -0.38 30.62
CA THR A 310 6.65 -0.18 30.91
C THR A 310 6.22 -0.86 32.21
N SER A 311 6.74 -2.06 32.51
CA SER A 311 6.46 -2.72 33.79
C SER A 311 7.07 -1.96 34.97
N ARG A 312 8.29 -1.44 34.83
CA ARG A 312 8.93 -0.62 35.87
C ARG A 312 8.16 0.67 36.09
N GLU A 313 7.72 1.34 35.03
CA GLU A 313 6.88 2.53 35.09
C GLU A 313 5.58 2.27 35.86
N SER A 314 4.84 1.21 35.52
CA SER A 314 3.60 0.86 36.23
C SER A 314 3.84 0.56 37.72
N ASN A 315 4.96 -0.08 38.07
CA ASN A 315 5.31 -0.33 39.48
C ASN A 315 5.67 0.95 40.24
N LEU A 316 6.47 1.85 39.63
CA LEU A 316 6.79 3.14 40.22
C LEU A 316 5.54 4.02 40.39
N LEU A 317 4.62 3.99 39.43
CA LEU A 317 3.33 4.68 39.56
C LEU A 317 2.50 4.15 40.74
N LYS A 318 2.54 2.83 41.00
CA LYS A 318 1.89 2.23 42.17
C LYS A 318 2.53 2.65 43.48
N GLU A 319 3.86 2.65 43.56
CA GLU A 319 4.58 3.10 44.76
C GLU A 319 4.28 4.57 45.07
N LEU A 320 4.33 5.45 44.06
CA LEU A 320 3.99 6.86 44.20
C LEU A 320 2.54 7.06 44.63
N ALA A 321 1.59 6.35 44.00
CA ALA A 321 0.19 6.43 44.34
C ALA A 321 -0.09 5.98 45.78
N ASN A 322 0.60 4.94 46.26
CA ASN A 322 0.47 4.46 47.63
C ASN A 322 1.01 5.49 48.65
N ILE A 323 2.18 6.10 48.38
CA ILE A 323 2.76 7.14 49.24
C ILE A 323 1.79 8.34 49.34
N GLU A 324 1.28 8.82 48.20
CA GLU A 324 0.37 9.97 48.19
C GLU A 324 -0.98 9.64 48.83
N ALA A 325 -1.50 8.44 48.63
CA ALA A 325 -2.74 7.99 49.26
C ALA A 325 -2.61 7.95 50.78
N ASN A 326 -1.49 7.41 51.30
CA ASN A 326 -1.20 7.41 52.74
C ASN A 326 -1.10 8.82 53.32
N LYS A 327 -0.42 9.74 52.61
CA LYS A 327 -0.30 11.13 53.04
C LYS A 327 -1.68 11.79 53.19
N ILE A 328 -2.51 11.72 52.16
CA ILE A 328 -3.86 12.31 52.18
C ILE A 328 -4.74 11.62 53.25
N PHE A 329 -4.60 10.31 53.41
CA PHE A 329 -5.34 9.56 54.42
C PHE A 329 -5.00 10.02 55.84
N GLU A 330 -3.71 10.19 56.16
CA GLU A 330 -3.27 10.70 57.46
C GLU A 330 -3.66 12.17 57.69
N ASP A 331 -3.67 13.00 56.64
CA ASP A 331 -4.15 14.39 56.73
C ASP A 331 -5.66 14.45 57.08
N PHE A 332 -6.48 13.58 56.47
CA PHE A 332 -7.90 13.44 56.84
C PHE A 332 -8.09 12.89 58.25
N LYS A 333 -7.29 11.89 58.64
CA LYS A 333 -7.36 11.29 59.98
C LYS A 333 -7.04 12.30 61.09
N LYS A 334 -6.09 13.20 60.86
CA LYS A 334 -5.77 14.31 61.77
C LYS A 334 -6.83 15.41 61.81
N GLY A 335 -7.81 15.37 60.90
CA GLY A 335 -8.82 16.42 60.75
C GLY A 335 -8.23 17.75 60.28
N SER A 336 -7.08 17.72 59.60
CA SER A 336 -6.41 18.93 59.14
C SER A 336 -7.12 19.56 57.93
N LYS A 337 -7.86 18.76 57.15
CA LYS A 337 -8.53 19.17 55.92
C LYS A 337 -9.80 18.33 55.67
N ASP A 338 -10.84 18.95 55.13
CA ASP A 338 -12.09 18.27 54.72
C ASP A 338 -12.10 17.87 53.23
N ILE A 339 -11.23 18.51 52.43
CA ILE A 339 -11.11 18.31 50.99
C ILE A 339 -9.63 18.09 50.67
N ALA A 340 -9.33 17.13 49.80
CA ALA A 340 -8.01 16.95 49.21
C ALA A 340 -8.14 16.74 47.70
N TYR A 341 -7.06 17.02 46.96
CA TYR A 341 -7.00 16.74 45.53
C TYR A 341 -5.69 16.05 45.14
N VAL A 342 -5.75 15.29 44.05
CA VAL A 342 -4.61 14.64 43.40
C VAL A 342 -4.64 15.04 41.93
N TYR A 343 -3.52 15.59 41.46
CA TYR A 343 -3.37 16.04 40.10
C TYR A 343 -2.18 15.36 39.41
N ARG A 344 -2.36 14.96 38.15
CA ARG A 344 -1.29 14.48 37.26
C ARG A 344 -1.33 15.21 35.93
N PHE A 345 -0.20 15.72 35.48
CA PHE A 345 -0.13 16.40 34.18
C PHE A 345 -0.27 15.44 32.99
N ASP A 346 0.04 14.16 33.18
CA ASP A 346 -0.06 13.15 32.13
C ASP A 346 -1.53 12.77 31.85
N ASN A 347 -1.87 12.47 30.60
CA ASN A 347 -3.21 12.03 30.21
C ASN A 347 -3.42 10.51 30.45
N ASN A 348 -2.58 9.86 31.26
CA ASN A 348 -2.75 8.45 31.59
C ASN A 348 -3.62 8.34 32.87
N PRO A 349 -4.84 7.78 32.80
CA PRO A 349 -5.69 7.63 33.99
C PRO A 349 -5.17 6.56 34.96
N GLU A 350 -4.18 5.74 34.58
CA GLU A 350 -3.65 4.63 35.38
C GLU A 350 -3.24 5.07 36.78
N TYR A 351 -2.52 6.19 36.94
CA TYR A 351 -2.12 6.69 38.26
C TYR A 351 -3.32 6.98 39.15
N LEU A 352 -4.32 7.69 38.64
CA LEU A 352 -5.52 8.05 39.42
C LEU A 352 -6.33 6.82 39.82
N LEU A 353 -6.43 5.82 38.93
CA LEU A 353 -7.12 4.56 39.21
C LEU A 353 -6.41 3.76 40.30
N VAL A 354 -5.08 3.68 40.22
CA VAL A 354 -4.25 3.02 41.23
C VAL A 354 -4.36 3.76 42.57
N PHE A 355 -4.21 5.09 42.58
CA PHE A 355 -4.40 5.92 43.78
C PHE A 355 -5.76 5.66 44.42
N GLN A 356 -6.84 5.69 43.63
CA GLN A 356 -8.20 5.48 44.15
C GLN A 356 -8.34 4.10 44.81
N LYS A 357 -7.75 3.06 44.21
CA LYS A 357 -7.76 1.70 44.76
C LYS A 357 -6.98 1.60 46.08
N GLU A 358 -5.78 2.17 46.14
CA GLU A 358 -4.96 2.19 47.36
C GLU A 358 -5.66 2.98 48.48
N PHE A 359 -6.19 4.17 48.17
CA PHE A 359 -6.93 4.99 49.12
C PHE A 359 -8.18 4.26 49.67
N THR A 360 -8.92 3.57 48.81
CA THR A 360 -10.06 2.73 49.22
C THR A 360 -9.61 1.58 50.13
N THR A 361 -8.45 0.98 49.85
CA THR A 361 -7.89 -0.10 50.68
C THR A 361 -7.49 0.41 52.06
N LEU A 362 -6.90 1.61 52.16
CA LEU A 362 -6.56 2.25 53.43
C LEU A 362 -7.81 2.53 54.28
N MET A 363 -8.87 3.09 53.68
CA MET A 363 -10.15 3.31 54.38
C MET A 363 -10.75 2.00 54.89
N ASN A 364 -10.78 0.96 54.05
CA ASN A 364 -11.37 -0.33 54.43
C ASN A 364 -10.57 -1.05 55.51
N SER A 365 -9.25 -0.89 55.53
CA SER A 365 -8.35 -1.49 56.53
C SER A 365 -8.36 -0.74 57.87
N ASN A 366 -8.76 0.54 57.87
CA ASN A 366 -8.73 1.43 59.03
C ASN A 366 -10.12 2.04 59.31
N LYS A 367 -11.17 1.22 59.44
CA LYS A 367 -12.56 1.71 59.60
C LYS A 367 -12.76 2.60 60.82
N GLU A 368 -11.98 2.41 61.87
CA GLU A 368 -12.03 3.19 63.11
C GLU A 368 -11.31 4.55 63.01
N SER A 369 -10.59 4.81 61.91
CA SER A 369 -9.88 6.08 61.69
C SER A 369 -10.79 7.31 61.55
N GLY A 370 -12.08 7.09 61.29
CA GLY A 370 -13.04 8.15 61.02
C GLY A 370 -12.86 8.82 59.66
N VAL A 371 -12.02 8.26 58.76
CA VAL A 371 -11.87 8.70 57.36
C VAL A 371 -12.90 7.99 56.49
N ASN A 372 -13.88 8.74 55.98
CA ASN A 372 -14.96 8.23 55.12
C ASN A 372 -15.29 9.25 54.02
N LEU A 373 -15.25 8.80 52.75
CA LEU A 373 -15.62 9.61 51.57
C LEU A 373 -17.13 9.63 51.29
N THR A 374 -17.94 8.94 52.09
CA THR A 374 -19.40 8.91 51.88
C THR A 374 -20.08 10.11 52.53
N ASP A 375 -19.61 10.51 53.72
CA ASP A 375 -20.30 11.46 54.58
C ASP A 375 -19.41 12.60 55.12
N LYS A 376 -18.09 12.41 55.16
CA LYS A 376 -17.19 13.34 55.86
C LYS A 376 -16.20 14.07 54.96
N PHE A 377 -15.39 13.33 54.20
CA PHE A 377 -14.27 13.89 53.43
C PHE A 377 -14.53 13.87 51.92
N THR A 378 -13.95 14.83 51.20
CA THR A 378 -14.05 14.88 49.72
C THR A 378 -12.68 14.82 49.06
N LEU A 379 -12.55 13.96 48.05
CA LEU A 379 -11.35 13.73 47.27
C LEU A 379 -11.60 14.08 45.80
N VAL A 380 -10.75 14.92 45.22
CA VAL A 380 -10.79 15.30 43.81
C VAL A 380 -9.59 14.69 43.08
N LEU A 381 -9.82 13.84 42.10
CA LEU A 381 -8.81 13.23 41.24
C LEU A 381 -8.90 13.85 39.86
N LEU A 382 -7.80 14.42 39.35
CA LEU A 382 -7.78 15.01 38.01
C LEU A 382 -6.47 14.75 37.28
N ASN A 383 -6.53 14.63 35.95
CA ASN A 383 -5.32 14.54 35.13
C ASN A 383 -5.44 15.26 33.78
N GLY A 384 -4.30 15.44 33.12
CA GLY A 384 -4.16 16.08 31.81
C GLY A 384 -3.61 17.51 31.90
N ASP A 385 -3.21 18.06 30.75
CA ASP A 385 -2.61 19.39 30.65
C ASP A 385 -2.91 20.05 29.29
N TYR A 386 -3.04 21.37 29.29
CA TYR A 386 -3.18 22.20 28.09
C TYR A 386 -2.07 21.97 27.06
N LYS A 387 -0.81 21.88 27.51
CA LYS A 387 0.35 21.78 26.61
C LYS A 387 0.41 20.47 25.83
N SER A 388 -0.19 19.40 26.37
CA SER A 388 -0.22 18.10 25.71
C SER A 388 -1.09 18.11 24.45
N GLY A 389 -2.02 19.06 24.33
CA GLY A 389 -3.07 19.06 23.30
C GLY A 389 -4.07 17.91 23.43
N LEU A 390 -3.88 17.04 24.42
CA LEU A 390 -4.74 15.93 24.77
C LEU A 390 -5.65 16.32 25.93
N GLY A 391 -6.74 15.58 26.06
CA GLY A 391 -7.71 15.75 27.13
C GLY A 391 -7.22 15.24 28.49
N GLY A 392 -8.20 14.94 29.35
CA GLY A 392 -7.99 14.40 30.69
C GLY A 392 -9.29 13.85 31.27
N MET A 393 -9.26 13.53 32.55
CA MET A 393 -10.43 13.18 33.33
C MET A 393 -10.43 13.86 34.69
N ILE A 394 -11.62 14.03 35.24
CA ILE A 394 -11.82 14.45 36.62
C ILE A 394 -12.82 13.51 37.29
N LYS A 395 -12.57 13.19 38.54
CA LYS A 395 -13.43 12.39 39.39
C LYS A 395 -13.43 12.96 40.80
N VAL A 396 -14.60 13.25 41.33
CA VAL A 396 -14.80 13.76 42.69
C VAL A 396 -15.57 12.72 43.48
N LEU A 397 -15.07 12.38 44.66
CA LEU A 397 -15.62 11.39 45.58
C LEU A 397 -15.77 12.03 46.95
N GLY A 398 -16.99 12.22 47.45
CA GLY A 398 -17.22 12.95 48.70
C GLY A 398 -18.61 13.57 48.83
N PRO A 399 -19.04 13.93 50.05
CA PRO A 399 -20.29 14.65 50.28
C PRO A 399 -20.34 16.02 49.58
N LYS A 400 -19.19 16.65 49.27
CA LYS A 400 -19.13 17.93 48.56
C LYS A 400 -19.09 17.78 47.03
N ALA A 401 -19.21 16.55 46.48
CA ALA A 401 -19.14 16.32 45.03
C ALA A 401 -20.20 17.10 44.25
N GLU A 402 -21.44 17.11 44.74
CA GLU A 402 -22.56 17.81 44.09
C GLU A 402 -22.39 19.34 44.14
N SER A 403 -21.87 19.89 45.26
CA SER A 403 -21.61 21.33 45.39
C SER A 403 -20.40 21.81 44.58
N LEU A 404 -19.39 20.95 44.36
CA LEU A 404 -18.20 21.29 43.57
C LEU A 404 -18.45 21.20 42.07
N GLN A 405 -19.41 20.39 41.63
CA GLN A 405 -19.65 20.14 40.22
C GLN A 405 -19.93 21.42 39.39
N PRO A 406 -20.77 22.39 39.83
CA PRO A 406 -21.00 23.62 39.07
C PRO A 406 -19.75 24.47 38.90
N GLU A 407 -18.96 24.64 39.98
CA GLU A 407 -17.72 25.42 39.97
C GLU A 407 -16.67 24.80 39.03
N ILE A 408 -16.52 23.47 39.07
CA ILE A 408 -15.61 22.74 38.18
C ILE A 408 -16.04 22.90 36.71
N LYS A 409 -17.34 22.78 36.41
CA LYS A 409 -17.87 22.96 35.05
C LYS A 409 -17.76 24.40 34.53
N ASN A 410 -17.81 25.38 35.42
CA ASN A 410 -17.61 26.79 35.05
C ASN A 410 -16.14 27.06 34.69
N ARG A 411 -15.20 26.38 35.34
CA ARG A 411 -13.76 26.53 35.08
C ARG A 411 -13.24 25.69 33.93
N ILE A 412 -13.88 24.55 33.64
CA ILE A 412 -13.55 23.68 32.50
C ILE A 412 -14.75 23.60 31.57
N THR A 413 -14.74 24.46 30.55
CA THR A 413 -15.87 24.67 29.63
C THR A 413 -16.24 23.42 28.84
N ASN A 414 -15.24 22.61 28.47
CA ASN A 414 -15.43 21.41 27.66
C ASN A 414 -15.68 20.12 28.48
N LEU A 415 -15.87 20.23 29.79
CA LEU A 415 -16.05 19.06 30.67
C LEU A 415 -17.35 18.31 30.38
N LYS A 416 -17.22 17.09 29.86
CA LYS A 416 -18.33 16.19 29.58
C LYS A 416 -18.46 15.15 30.69
N GLY A 417 -19.53 15.25 31.46
CA GLY A 417 -19.78 14.32 32.55
C GLY A 417 -20.71 14.88 33.60
N GLY A 418 -20.98 14.08 34.61
CA GLY A 418 -21.94 14.40 35.66
C GLY A 418 -21.91 13.36 36.77
N GLY A 419 -22.58 13.72 37.85
CA GLY A 419 -22.68 12.94 39.06
C GLY A 419 -23.93 13.32 39.83
N LYS A 420 -24.26 12.52 40.84
CA LYS A 420 -25.32 12.81 41.81
C LYS A 420 -24.85 12.33 43.18
N GLY A 421 -25.25 13.03 44.24
CA GLY A 421 -24.84 12.69 45.60
C GLY A 421 -23.32 12.76 45.78
N THR A 422 -22.71 11.66 46.21
CA THR A 422 -21.32 11.62 46.68
C THR A 422 -20.27 11.36 45.59
N SER A 423 -20.65 11.30 44.31
CA SER A 423 -19.72 11.01 43.23
C SER A 423 -20.04 11.80 41.97
N PHE A 424 -19.00 12.40 41.39
CA PHE A 424 -18.99 13.09 40.10
C PHE A 424 -17.83 12.60 39.25
N GLN A 425 -18.06 12.33 37.97
CA GLN A 425 -16.99 12.00 37.02
C GLN A 425 -17.22 12.67 35.67
N GLY A 426 -16.13 13.05 35.01
CA GLY A 426 -16.20 13.61 33.67
C GLY A 426 -14.90 13.45 32.89
N LYS A 427 -15.06 13.42 31.57
CA LYS A 427 -13.99 13.44 30.59
C LYS A 427 -13.82 14.87 30.08
N ILE A 428 -12.58 15.29 29.98
CA ILE A 428 -12.17 16.60 29.45
C ILE A 428 -11.59 16.29 28.07
N PRO A 429 -12.27 16.58 26.96
CA PRO A 429 -11.74 16.29 25.63
C PRO A 429 -10.46 17.06 25.34
N LYS A 430 -10.36 18.29 25.86
CA LYS A 430 -9.24 19.20 25.73
C LYS A 430 -9.37 20.28 26.80
N TYR A 431 -8.23 20.70 27.37
CA TYR A 431 -8.14 21.89 28.22
C TYR A 431 -7.96 23.15 27.36
N GLU A 432 -8.63 24.24 27.71
CA GLU A 432 -8.30 25.57 27.18
C GLU A 432 -7.25 26.27 28.05
N LYS A 433 -6.59 27.28 27.48
CA LYS A 433 -5.48 27.98 28.13
C LYS A 433 -5.96 28.64 29.42
N GLY A 434 -5.35 28.30 30.57
CA GLY A 434 -5.68 28.90 31.87
C GLY A 434 -6.79 28.18 32.65
N GLU A 435 -7.51 27.24 32.04
CA GLU A 435 -8.60 26.50 32.73
C GLU A 435 -8.06 25.61 33.84
N LEU A 436 -6.95 24.89 33.57
CA LEU A 436 -6.34 23.99 34.53
C LEU A 436 -5.72 24.75 35.70
N GLU A 437 -4.99 25.82 35.43
CA GLU A 437 -4.40 26.68 36.45
C GLU A 437 -5.48 27.31 37.35
N SER A 438 -6.59 27.75 36.74
CA SER A 438 -7.76 28.26 37.44
C SER A 438 -8.41 27.21 38.34
N LEU A 439 -8.54 25.97 37.86
CA LEU A 439 -9.09 24.87 38.67
C LEU A 439 -8.14 24.47 39.81
N LEU A 440 -6.84 24.36 39.56
CA LEU A 440 -5.86 24.00 40.58
C LEU A 440 -5.78 25.05 41.69
N ALA A 441 -5.82 26.34 41.34
CA ALA A 441 -5.88 27.43 42.33
C ALA A 441 -7.12 27.32 43.22
N PHE A 442 -8.29 27.09 42.62
CA PHE A 442 -9.54 26.87 43.36
C PHE A 442 -9.48 25.65 44.29
N LEU A 443 -8.95 24.51 43.81
CA LEU A 443 -8.81 23.31 44.63
C LEU A 443 -7.80 23.51 45.78
N GLN A 444 -6.79 24.36 45.57
CA GLN A 444 -5.81 24.70 46.59
C GLN A 444 -6.37 25.64 47.67
N GLU A 445 -7.31 26.52 47.34
CA GLU A 445 -8.03 27.34 48.34
C GLU A 445 -8.96 26.50 49.24
N LEU A 446 -9.48 25.39 48.70
CA LEU A 446 -10.37 24.46 49.40
C LEU A 446 -9.66 23.42 50.28
N ASN A 447 -8.35 23.23 50.05
CA ASN A 447 -7.50 22.20 50.64
C ASN A 447 -6.56 22.81 51.66
#